data_AF-A0A806CT72-F1
#
_entry.id   AF-A0A806CT72-F1
#
_cell.length_a   1.000
_cell.length_b   1.000
_cell.length_c   1.000
_cell.angle_alpha   90.00
_cell.angle_beta   90.00
_cell.angle_gamma   90.00
#
_symmetry.space_group_name_H-M   'P 1'
#
loop_
_entity.id
_entity.type
_entity.pdbx_description
1 polymer ?
#
loop_
_entity_poly.entity_id
_entity_poly.type
_entity_poly.pdbx_seq_one_letter_code
_entity_poly.pdbx_strand_id
1 'polypeptide(L)'
;MLTLTNEFTTVTVEKIATRNGERLRITSPRLGYSIELDPLELESLTWQPVETFSKLLSTPYGPDEDGVEARPLSDLILFGGEHA
;
A
#
# COMPACT_ATOMS: atom_id res chain seq x y z
N MET A 1 -9.03 6.29 12.17
CA MET A 1 -8.19 5.25 11.55
C MET A 1 -9.07 4.05 11.23
N LEU A 2 -8.95 3.52 10.03
CA LEU A 2 -9.67 2.35 9.51
C LEU A 2 -8.63 1.30 9.11
N THR A 3 -8.89 0.03 9.40
CA THR A 3 -8.03 -1.08 8.98
C THR A 3 -8.76 -1.91 7.94
N LEU A 4 -8.10 -2.19 6.81
CA LEU A 4 -8.61 -3.03 5.73
C LEU A 4 -7.70 -4.24 5.58
N THR A 5 -8.29 -5.44 5.53
CA THR A 5 -7.56 -6.71 5.47
C THR A 5 -8.17 -7.62 4.42
N ASN A 6 -7.31 -8.30 3.67
CA ASN A 6 -7.66 -9.44 2.81
C ASN A 6 -6.65 -10.58 3.01
N GLU A 7 -6.73 -11.61 2.16
CA GLU A 7 -5.85 -12.79 2.21
C GLU A 7 -4.38 -12.50 1.88
N PHE A 8 -4.08 -11.34 1.28
CA PHE A 8 -2.74 -10.96 0.85
C PHE A 8 -2.09 -9.93 1.78
N THR A 9 -2.86 -9.01 2.35
CA THR A 9 -2.33 -7.87 3.10
C THR A 9 -3.31 -7.26 4.09
N THR A 10 -2.74 -6.47 5.00
CA THR A 10 -3.47 -5.56 5.88
C THR A 10 -2.90 -4.16 5.68
N VAL A 11 -3.78 -3.18 5.46
CA VAL A 11 -3.42 -1.77 5.39
C VAL A 11 -4.17 -0.96 6.42
N THR A 12 -3.52 0.09 6.93
CA THR A 12 -4.17 1.09 7.76
C THR A 12 -4.42 2.35 6.94
N VAL A 13 -5.60 2.92 7.12
CA VAL A 13 -6.08 4.11 6.42
C VAL A 13 -6.45 5.16 7.44
N GLU A 14 -5.87 6.34 7.33
CA GLU A 14 -6.15 7.45 8.23
C GLU A 14 -6.19 8.79 7.50
N LYS A 15 -7.03 9.68 7.99
CA LYS A 15 -7.03 11.08 7.56
C LYS A 15 -6.00 11.82 8.40
N ILE A 16 -5.09 12.54 7.74
CA ILE A 16 -4.06 13.35 8.38
C ILE A 16 -4.21 14.82 7.99
N ALA A 17 -3.82 15.71 8.89
CA ALA A 17 -3.71 17.13 8.60
C ALA A 17 -2.26 17.48 8.26
N THR A 18 -2.04 18.13 7.12
CA THR A 18 -0.74 18.66 6.70
C THR A 18 -0.81 20.18 6.60
N ARG A 19 0.34 20.85 6.39
CA ARG A 19 0.36 22.29 6.10
C ARG A 19 -0.41 22.66 4.82
N ASN A 20 -0.55 21.72 3.89
CA ASN A 20 -1.16 21.94 2.57
C ASN A 20 -2.61 21.42 2.51
N GLY A 21 -3.24 21.18 3.65
CA GLY A 21 -4.58 20.62 3.75
C GLY A 21 -4.60 19.17 4.21
N GLU A 22 -5.76 18.55 4.08
CA GLU A 22 -6.02 17.20 4.56
C GLU A 22 -5.57 16.16 3.52
N ARG A 23 -5.04 15.03 3.99
CA ARG A 23 -4.64 13.90 3.15
C ARG A 23 -5.19 12.59 3.72
N LEU A 24 -5.36 11.61 2.86
CA LEU A 24 -5.57 10.22 3.23
C LEU A 24 -4.23 9.50 3.19
N ARG A 25 -3.74 9.06 4.35
CA ARG A 25 -2.58 8.19 4.44
C ARG A 25 -3.03 6.74 4.37
N ILE A 26 -2.40 5.97 3.49
CA ILE A 26 -2.54 4.52 3.40
C ILE A 26 -1.18 3.92 3.69
N THR A 27 -1.11 3.06 4.69
CA THR A 27 0.14 2.41 5.11
C THR A 27 -0.02 0.89 5.02
N SER A 28 0.99 0.23 4.47
CA SER A 28 1.16 -1.22 4.50
C SER A 28 2.22 -1.57 5.55
N PRO A 29 1.86 -1.92 6.79
CA PRO A 29 2.84 -2.19 7.84
C PRO A 29 3.77 -3.34 7.48
N ARG A 30 3.27 -4.35 6.75
CA ARG A 30 4.05 -5.53 6.34
C ARG A 30 5.12 -5.21 5.30
N LEU A 31 4.86 -4.28 4.39
CA LEU A 31 5.79 -3.92 3.31
C LEU A 31 6.58 -2.65 3.61
N GLY A 32 6.27 -1.94 4.69
CA GLY A 32 6.92 -0.66 5.02
C GLY A 32 6.57 0.50 4.10
N TYR A 33 5.66 0.31 3.13
CA TYR A 33 5.22 1.37 2.22
C TYR A 33 4.12 2.23 2.82
N SER A 34 4.15 3.52 2.48
CA SER A 34 3.10 4.48 2.81
C SER A 34 2.92 5.47 1.67
N ILE A 35 1.68 5.90 1.46
CA ILE A 35 1.32 6.94 0.49
C ILE A 35 0.33 7.92 1.13
N GLU A 36 0.44 9.21 0.77
CA GLU A 36 -0.45 10.26 1.24
C GLU A 36 -1.13 10.95 0.06
N LEU A 37 -2.42 10.68 -0.10
CA LEU A 37 -3.21 11.18 -1.23
C LEU A 37 -4.05 12.38 -0.79
N ASP A 38 -3.96 13.46 -1.54
CA ASP A 38 -4.88 14.59 -1.41
C ASP A 38 -6.27 14.28 -2.05
N PRO A 39 -7.28 15.14 -1.85
CA PRO A 39 -8.61 14.89 -2.39
C PRO A 39 -8.68 14.76 -3.92
N LEU A 40 -7.87 15.52 -4.67
CA LEU A 40 -7.87 15.49 -6.13
C LEU A 40 -7.20 14.22 -6.65
N GLU A 41 -6.12 13.79 -5.99
CA GLU A 41 -5.46 12.51 -6.28
C GLU A 41 -6.43 11.34 -6.05
N LEU A 42 -7.20 11.36 -4.96
CA LEU A 42 -8.23 10.35 -4.69
C LEU A 42 -9.36 10.36 -5.72
N GLU A 43 -9.87 11.54 -6.07
CA GLU A 43 -10.91 11.66 -7.10
C GLU A 43 -10.43 11.12 -8.45
N SER A 44 -9.18 11.42 -8.81
CA SER A 44 -8.56 10.95 -10.05
C SER A 44 -8.52 9.41 -10.14
N LEU A 45 -8.37 8.71 -9.01
CA LEU A 45 -8.44 7.24 -8.95
C LEU A 45 -9.83 6.73 -9.31
N THR A 46 -10.90 7.44 -8.96
CA THR A 46 -12.29 7.01 -9.25
C THR A 46 -12.63 7.05 -10.73
N TRP A 47 -11.88 7.81 -11.53
CA TRP A 47 -12.04 7.90 -12.99
C TRP A 47 -11.22 6.86 -13.74
N GLN A 48 -10.34 6.12 -13.05
CA GLN A 48 -9.49 5.14 -13.71
C GLN A 48 -10.29 3.88 -14.07
N PRO A 49 -10.06 3.32 -15.27
CA PRO A 49 -10.65 2.04 -15.65
C PRO A 49 -9.96 0.88 -14.91
N VAL A 50 -10.62 -0.28 -14.81
CA VAL A 50 -10.15 -1.41 -13.99
C VAL A 50 -8.79 -1.95 -14.46
N GLU A 51 -8.48 -1.78 -15.74
CA GLU A 51 -7.24 -2.17 -16.38
C GLU A 51 -6.04 -1.38 -15.83
N THR A 52 -6.25 -0.13 -15.40
CA THR A 52 -5.22 0.67 -14.75
C THR A 52 -4.79 0.01 -13.44
N PHE A 53 -5.75 -0.38 -12.60
CA PHE A 53 -5.45 -1.05 -11.33
C PHE A 53 -4.82 -2.43 -11.55
N SER A 54 -5.26 -3.16 -12.57
CA SER A 54 -4.66 -4.46 -12.91
C SER A 54 -3.16 -4.35 -13.25
N LYS A 55 -2.77 -3.28 -13.95
CA LYS A 55 -1.35 -2.99 -14.22
C LYS A 55 -0.57 -2.64 -12.96
N LEU A 56 -1.14 -1.82 -12.08
CA LEU A 56 -0.50 -1.46 -10.80
C LEU A 56 -0.27 -2.68 -9.89
N LEU A 57 -1.16 -3.67 -9.97
CA LEU A 57 -1.07 -4.91 -9.21
C LEU A 57 -0.18 -5.99 -9.87
N SER A 58 0.39 -5.71 -11.05
CA SER A 58 1.29 -6.66 -11.73
C SER A 58 2.59 -6.89 -10.95
N THR A 59 3.01 -5.91 -10.14
CA THR A 59 4.12 -6.01 -9.17
C THR A 59 3.59 -5.73 -7.76
N PRO A 60 2.91 -6.70 -7.12
CA PRO A 60 2.11 -6.47 -5.92
C PRO A 60 2.93 -6.13 -4.67
N TYR A 61 4.25 -6.32 -4.71
CA TYR A 61 5.18 -6.05 -3.59
C TYR A 61 5.93 -4.73 -3.71
N GLY A 62 5.56 -3.86 -4.66
CA GLY A 62 6.28 -2.63 -4.97
C GLY A 62 7.16 -2.78 -6.21
N PRO A 63 7.82 -1.68 -6.66
CA PRO A 63 8.76 -1.76 -7.77
C PRO A 63 9.85 -2.79 -7.45
N ASP A 64 10.22 -3.62 -8.42
CA ASP A 64 11.42 -4.44 -8.32
C ASP A 64 12.61 -3.49 -8.19
N GLU A 65 13.05 -3.20 -6.96
CA GLU A 65 14.32 -2.53 -6.76
C GLU A 65 15.38 -3.48 -7.34
N ASP A 66 16.10 -3.05 -8.38
CA ASP A 66 17.19 -3.82 -8.97
C ASP A 66 18.13 -4.34 -7.86
N GLY A 67 18.02 -5.63 -7.53
CA GLY A 67 18.82 -6.29 -6.50
C GLY A 67 18.09 -6.70 -5.21
N VAL A 68 16.81 -6.39 -5.04
CA VAL A 68 15.97 -6.99 -3.98
C VAL A 68 15.18 -8.12 -4.60
N GLU A 69 15.63 -9.36 -4.42
CA GLU A 69 14.83 -10.53 -4.80
C GLU A 69 13.43 -10.38 -4.21
N ALA A 70 12.42 -10.39 -5.08
CA ALA A 70 11.01 -10.43 -4.68
C ALA A 70 10.83 -11.67 -3.80
N ARG A 71 10.89 -11.47 -2.48
CA ARG A 71 10.76 -12.58 -1.53
C ARG A 71 9.35 -13.14 -1.71
N PRO A 72 9.22 -14.44 -1.99
CA PRO A 72 7.91 -15.04 -2.12
C PRO A 72 7.14 -14.81 -0.82
N LEU A 73 5.82 -14.62 -0.93
CA LEU A 73 4.95 -14.35 0.24
C LEU A 73 5.13 -15.39 1.35
N SER A 74 5.49 -16.63 0.98
CA SER A 74 5.86 -17.71 1.90
C SER A 74 7.00 -17.34 2.84
N ASP A 75 8.04 -16.66 2.36
CA ASP A 75 9.18 -16.25 3.17
C ASP A 75 8.76 -15.20 4.19
N LEU A 76 7.92 -14.24 3.78
CA LEU A 76 7.43 -13.21 4.71
C LEU A 76 6.46 -13.76 5.77
N ILE A 77 5.74 -14.84 5.46
CA ILE A 77 4.87 -15.55 6.41
C ILE A 77 5.72 -16.37 7.41
N LEU A 78 6.84 -16.95 6.96
CA LEU A 78 7.75 -17.72 7.81
C LEU A 78 8.57 -16.83 8.76
N PHE A 79 8.93 -15.61 8.34
CA PHE A 79 9.79 -14.70 9.13
C PHE A 79 9.04 -13.53 9.80
N GLY A 80 7.73 -13.36 9.57
CA GLY A 80 6.93 -12.27 10.16
C GLY A 80 6.60 -12.41 11.66
N GLY A 81 7.29 -13.32 12.37
CA GLY A 81 7.04 -13.67 13.78
C GLY A 81 8.09 -13.18 14.77
N GLU A 82 9.11 -12.45 14.36
CA GLU A 82 10.07 -11.85 15.28
C GLU A 82 10.17 -10.35 15.00
N HIS A 83 9.54 -9.55 15.86
CA HIS A 83 10.16 -8.45 16.62
C HIS A 83 9.04 -7.79 17.43
N ALA A 84 9.13 -8.01 18.75
CA ALA A 84 8.41 -7.27 19.78
C ALA A 84 8.91 -5.83 19.90
#